data_AF-X0ZIW4-F1
#
_entry.id   AF-X0ZIW4-F1
#
_cell.length_a   1.000
_cell.length_b   1.000
_cell.length_c   1.000
_cell.angle_alpha   90.00
_cell.angle_beta   90.00
_cell.angle_gamma   90.00
#
_symmetry.space_group_name_H-M   'P 1'
#
loop_
_entity.id
_entity.type
_entity.pdbx_description
1 polymer ?
#
loop_
_entity_poly.entity_id
_entity_poly.type
_entity_poly.pdbx_seq_one_letter_code
_entity_poly.pdbx_strand_id
1 'polypeptide(L)' 'MTYGMLSAQILGLGSCWIGYAHGILTEYPHICKNLTGIETYVLGVMTLGYPAVNYYRGPPRPPLEVKEI' A
#
# COMPACT_ATOMS: atom_id res chain seq x y z
N MET A 1 -4.48 -6.57 1.94
CA MET A 1 -5.04 -5.38 1.27
C MET A 1 -5.65 -4.49 2.32
N THR A 2 -5.26 -3.22 2.39
CA THR A 2 -5.79 -2.28 3.39
C THR A 2 -7.16 -1.74 2.96
N TYR A 3 -7.94 -1.18 3.88
CA TYR A 3 -9.24 -0.57 3.53
C TYR A 3 -9.12 0.56 2.50
N GLY A 4 -8.05 1.38 2.56
CA GLY A 4 -7.81 2.43 1.56
C GLY A 4 -7.63 1.88 0.15
N MET A 5 -6.92 0.76 0.00
CA MET A 5 -6.74 0.10 -1.30
C MET A 5 -8.04 -0.55 -1.81
N LEU A 6 -8.87 -1.09 -0.90
CA LEU A 6 -10.19 -1.62 -1.26
C LEU A 6 -11.14 -0.50 -1.72
N SER A 7 -11.16 0.63 -1.02
CA SER A 7 -11.96 1.80 -1.41
C SER A 7 -11.51 2.36 -2.76
N ALA A 8 -10.20 2.42 -3.01
CA ALA A 8 -9.67 2.82 -4.32
C ALA A 8 -10.22 1.92 -5.44
N GLN A 9 -10.21 0.60 -5.25
CA GLN A 9 -10.73 -0.35 -6.23
C GLN A 9 -12.23 -0.15 -6.51
N ILE A 10 -13.05 0.09 -5.48
CA ILE A 10 -14.50 0.34 -5.63
C ILE A 10 -14.75 1.60 -6.48
N LEU A 11 -13.88 2.62 -6.34
CA LEU A 11 -13.94 3.85 -7.10
C LEU A 11 -13.32 3.75 -8.51
N GLY A 12 -12.86 2.56 -8.93
CA GLY A 12 -12.20 2.35 -10.22
C GLY A 12 -10.75 2.88 -10.27
N LEU A 13 -10.14 3.13 -9.12
CA LEU A 13 -8.75 3.59 -9.00
C LEU A 13 -7.81 2.40 -8.75
N GLY A 14 -6.63 2.47 -9.37
CA GLY A 14 -5.51 1.59 -9.06
C GLY A 14 -4.77 2.06 -7.82
N SER A 15 -4.28 1.13 -7.01
CA SER A 15 -3.47 1.44 -5.83
C SER A 15 -2.35 0.43 -5.60
N CYS A 16 -1.24 0.90 -5.02
CA CYS A 16 -0.11 0.04 -4.62
C CYS A 16 0.48 0.53 -3.30
N TRP A 17 0.71 -0.40 -2.37
CA TRP A 17 1.41 -0.14 -1.12
C TRP A 17 2.92 -0.09 -1.35
N ILE A 18 3.56 1.01 -0.97
CA ILE A 18 4.99 1.25 -1.21
C ILE A 18 5.76 1.00 0.07
N GLY A 19 6.03 -0.29 0.35
CA GLY A 19 6.73 -0.70 1.58
C GLY A 19 8.13 -0.09 1.71
N TYR A 20 8.85 0.06 0.60
CA TYR A 20 10.20 0.65 0.63
C TYR A 20 10.19 2.13 1.04
N ALA A 21 9.27 2.93 0.47
CA ALA A 21 9.11 4.33 0.86
C ALA A 21 8.67 4.46 2.32
N HIS A 22 7.76 3.59 2.77
CA HIS A 22 7.35 3.56 4.17
C HIS A 22 8.53 3.25 5.11
N GLY A 23 9.39 2.29 4.74
CA GLY A 23 10.61 1.97 5.48
C GLY A 23 11.54 3.17 5.61
N ILE A 24 11.86 3.85 4.49
CA ILE A 24 12.73 5.03 4.49
C ILE A 24 12.18 6.16 5.38
N LEU A 25 10.89 6.47 5.29
CA LEU A 25 10.28 7.53 6.10
C LEU A 25 10.25 7.16 7.60
N THR A 26 10.23 5.88 7.93
CA THR A 26 10.25 5.39 9.32
C THR A 26 11.66 5.40 9.90
N GLU A 27 12.66 5.00 9.11
CA GLU A 27 14.06 4.89 9.54
C GLU A 27 14.75 6.26 9.62
N TYR A 28 14.35 7.21 8.78
CA TYR A 28 14.98 8.53 8.67
C TYR A 28 13.98 9.68 8.93
N PRO A 29 13.72 10.05 10.20
CA PRO A 29 12.74 11.08 10.55
C PRO A 29 13.01 12.46 9.92
N HIS A 30 14.28 12.81 9.71
CA HIS A 30 14.65 14.06 9.04
C HIS A 30 14.20 14.09 7.57
N ILE A 31 14.31 12.96 6.86
CA ILE A 31 13.80 12.82 5.49
C ILE A 31 12.28 12.93 5.50
N CYS A 32 11.62 12.24 6.44
CA CYS A 32 10.17 12.31 6.60
C CYS A 32 9.68 13.74 6.78
N LYS A 33 10.25 14.46 7.75
CA LYS A 33 9.89 15.86 8.02
C LYS A 33 10.12 16.76 6.81
N ASN A 34 11.27 16.61 6.14
CA ASN A 34 11.63 17.46 5.01
C ASN A 34 10.77 17.21 3.77
N LEU A 35 10.40 15.96 3.48
CA LEU A 35 9.61 15.60 2.30
C LEU A 35 8.11 15.79 2.50
N THR A 36 7.61 15.51 3.70
CA THR A 36 6.16 15.39 3.95
C THR A 36 5.61 16.46 4.90
N GLY A 37 6.48 17.13 5.66
CA GLY A 37 6.07 18.02 6.76
C GLY A 37 5.55 17.29 8.00
N ILE A 38 5.50 15.94 8.00
CA ILE A 38 5.00 15.16 9.12
C ILE A 38 6.06 15.12 10.23
N GLU A 39 5.69 15.54 11.44
CA GLU A 39 6.57 15.54 12.61
C GLU A 39 6.46 14.27 13.46
N THR A 40 5.45 13.43 13.17
CA THR A 40 5.18 12.17 13.87
C THR A 40 5.49 10.97 12.96
N TYR A 41 4.85 9.82 13.20
CA TYR A 41 5.09 8.59 12.47
C TYR A 41 4.20 8.46 11.23
N VAL A 42 4.78 7.93 10.15
CA VAL A 42 4.05 7.55 8.94
C VAL A 42 3.53 6.13 9.11
N LEU A 43 2.21 5.95 8.97
CA LEU A 43 1.56 4.63 9.07
C LEU A 43 1.61 3.85 7.75
N GLY A 44 1.83 4.53 6.63
CA GLY A 44 1.84 3.91 5.32
C GLY A 44 2.13 4.87 4.19
N VAL A 45 2.61 4.32 3.08
CA VAL A 45 2.78 5.03 1.83
C VAL A 45 2.09 4.21 0.74
N MET A 46 1.22 4.87 -0.03
CA MET A 46 0.58 4.24 -1.17
C MET A 46 0.52 5.19 -2.36
N THR A 47 0.52 4.60 -3.55
CA THR A 47 0.18 5.32 -4.78
C THR A 47 -1.30 5.13 -5.08
N LEU A 48 -1.90 6.14 -5.72
CA LEU A 48 -3.30 6.14 -6.12
C LEU A 48 -3.41 6.84 -7.49
N GLY A 49 -4.21 6.28 -8.39
CA GLY A 49 -4.45 6.92 -9.69
C GLY A 49 -5.32 6.08 -10.62
N TYR A 50 -5.54 6.59 -11.84
CA TYR A 50 -6.21 5.82 -12.88
C TYR A 50 -5.26 4.77 -13.45
N PRO A 51 -5.65 3.49 -13.47
CA PRO A 51 -4.78 2.43 -13.96
C PRO A 51 -4.59 2.58 -15.47
N ALA A 52 -3.32 2.60 -15.92
CA ALA A 52 -3.00 2.52 -17.34
C ALA A 52 -3.30 1.11 -17.92
N VAL A 53 -3.28 0.09 -17.06
CA VAL A 53 -3.58 -1.31 -17.39
C VAL A 53 -4.58 -1.86 -16.38
N ASN A 54 -5.69 -2.41 -16.86
CA ASN A 54 -6.76 -2.94 -16.03
C ASN A 54 -6.52 -4.41 -15.68
N TYR A 55 -6.44 -4.70 -14.37
CA TYR A 55 -6.40 -6.06 -13.84
C TYR A 55 -7.74 -6.37 -13.16
N TYR A 56 -8.45 -7.38 -13.65
CA TYR A 56 -9.75 -7.79 -13.08
C TYR A 56 -9.60 -8.72 -11.86
N ARG A 57 -8.40 -9.26 -11.63
CA ARG A 57 -8.09 -10.18 -10.55
C ARG A 57 -6.71 -9.87 -9.98
N GLY A 58 -6.56 -10.02 -8.66
CA GLY A 58 -5.24 -10.08 -8.04
C GLY A 58 -4.50 -11.37 -8.42
N PRO A 59 -3.17 -11.42 -8.24
CA PRO A 59 -2.43 -12.66 -8.39
C PRO A 59 -3.01 -13.72 -7.42
N PRO A 60 -3.06 -15.00 -7.83
CA PRO A 60 -3.55 -16.06 -6.96
C PRO A 60 -2.69 -16.12 -5.70
N ARG A 61 -3.33 -16.22 -4.53
CA ARG A 61 -2.60 -16.53 -3.29
C ARG A 61 -2.13 -17.98 -3.33
N PRO A 62 -0.94 -18.29 -2.78
CA PRO A 62 -0.56 -19.67 -2.50
C PRO A 62 -1.65 -20.40 -1.71
N PRO A 63 -1.82 -21.71 -1.91
CA PRO A 63 -2.77 -22.50 -1.13
C PRO A 63 -2.47 -22.36 0.36
N LEU A 64 -3.52 -22.31 1.18
CA LEU A 64 -3.39 -22.30 2.62
C LEU A 64 -3.00 -23.69 3.10
N GLU A 65 -1.93 -23.79 3.89
CA GLU A 65 -1.65 -24.98 4.67
C GLU A 65 -2.66 -25.05 5.83
N VAL A 66 -3.67 -25.89 5.67
CA VAL A 66 -4.67 -26.16 6.71
C VAL A 66 -4.41 -27.55 7.30
N LYS A 67 -4.44 -27.66 8.64
CA LYS A 67 -4.54 -28.97 9.28
C LYS A 67 -5.97 -29.48 9.12
N GLU A 68 -6.12 -30.69 8.61
CA GLU A 68 -7.39 -31.40 8.71
C GLU A 68 -7.72 -31.61 10.19
N ILE A 69 -8.96 -31.30 10.58
CA ILE A 69 -9.49 -31.43 11.94
C ILE A 69 -10.12 -32.80 12.08
#